data_AF-A0A813HAX5-F1
#
_entry.id   AF-A0A813HAX5-F1
#
_cell.length_a   1.000
_cell.length_b   1.000
_cell.length_c   1.000
_cell.angle_alpha   90.00
_cell.angle_beta   90.00
_cell.angle_gamma   90.00
#
_symmetry.space_group_name_H-M   'P 1'
#
loop_
_entity.id
_entity.type
_entity.pdbx_description
1 polymer ?
#
loop_
_entity_poly.entity_id
_entity_poly.type
_entity_poly.pdbx_seq_one_letter_code
_entity_poly.pdbx_strand_id
1 'polypeptide(L)'
;MASSAESAPALRMTDTEKFFFDLNGFLVIRGALSADEVAALNAAVDTHATDVKERTDPELRNTRAQTPLAGDGKAGRRDLGGMLSWPKPHCKPFQELLAHPRLIPYLVELLGPGYRMDHLPLLISQLQGSEGFQLHGGPLTEDGRFNPNLQYRCVNGEFFNSLLAMSVQLTDHNAGDGGFCVVRGSHKMNFPVPEKFTHAEIEQEHLYQPVTRAGDIVFFSEATVHGAMPWNADHERRVALYRFAPATFAYGRSYAPAWPEEMMNDITAAQRAVLEPPYAVRLDRPLLRPGQEEPVYDSRSEKKKDFDKQVFGNKYF
;
A
#
# COMPACT_ATOMS: atom_id res chain seq x y z
N MET A 1 19.57 8.06 25.25
CA MET A 1 20.34 8.26 24.02
C MET A 1 20.77 6.91 23.50
N ALA A 2 20.05 6.37 22.53
CA ALA A 2 20.49 5.21 21.75
C ALA A 2 20.97 5.76 20.41
N SER A 3 22.23 5.48 20.08
CA SER A 3 22.86 5.81 18.82
C SER A 3 22.01 5.28 17.65
N SER A 4 21.55 6.17 16.78
CA SER A 4 20.97 5.84 15.49
C SER A 4 22.10 5.42 14.54
N ALA A 5 22.66 4.24 14.77
CA ALA A 5 23.41 3.58 13.72
C ALA A 5 22.39 3.19 12.64
N GLU A 6 22.51 3.76 11.44
CA GLU A 6 21.78 3.29 10.27
C GLU A 6 22.10 1.80 10.08
N SER A 7 21.18 0.94 10.52
CA SER A 7 21.29 -0.49 10.27
C SER A 7 21.17 -0.71 8.76
N ALA A 8 22.13 -1.42 8.16
CA ALA A 8 22.08 -1.78 6.74
C ALA A 8 20.71 -2.35 6.35
N PRO A 9 20.21 -2.07 5.14
CA PRO A 9 18.92 -2.58 4.69
C PRO A 9 18.88 -4.11 4.81
N ALA A 10 17.85 -4.64 5.46
CA ALA A 10 17.62 -6.07 5.51
C ALA A 10 17.46 -6.58 4.06
N LEU A 11 18.08 -7.71 3.73
CA LEU A 11 17.98 -8.28 2.37
C LEU A 11 16.79 -9.22 2.18
N ARG A 12 16.06 -9.52 3.26
CA ARG A 12 14.87 -10.39 3.24
C ARG A 12 14.05 -10.18 4.51
N MET A 13 12.77 -10.58 4.46
CA MET A 13 11.96 -10.78 5.66
C MET A 13 12.52 -11.91 6.52
N THR A 14 12.49 -11.73 7.84
CA THR A 14 12.80 -12.77 8.81
C THR A 14 11.67 -13.79 8.90
N ASP A 15 11.96 -15.01 9.36
CA ASP A 15 10.94 -16.05 9.54
C ASP A 15 9.84 -15.62 10.52
N THR A 16 10.18 -14.83 11.54
CA THR A 16 9.24 -14.25 12.49
C THR A 16 8.29 -13.25 11.82
N GLU A 17 8.81 -12.36 10.97
CA GLU A 17 7.99 -11.42 10.20
C GLU A 17 7.06 -12.14 9.23
N LYS A 18 7.56 -13.18 8.54
CA LYS A 18 6.76 -14.03 7.65
C LYS A 18 5.62 -14.70 8.42
N PHE A 19 5.94 -15.28 9.57
CA PHE A 19 4.95 -15.91 10.46
C PHE A 19 3.88 -14.91 10.91
N PHE A 20 4.28 -13.71 11.36
CA PHE A 20 3.31 -12.71 11.83
C PHE A 20 2.47 -12.10 10.71
N PHE A 21 3.02 -11.93 9.51
CA PHE A 21 2.21 -11.51 8.37
C PHE A 21 1.18 -12.59 8.01
N ASP A 22 1.57 -13.87 7.93
CA ASP A 22 0.60 -14.95 7.69
C ASP A 22 -0.46 -15.06 8.79
N LEU A 23 -0.05 -14.92 10.05
CA LEU A 23 -0.99 -15.00 11.17
C LEU A 23 -2.00 -13.85 11.14
N ASN A 24 -1.55 -12.62 10.92
CA ASN A 24 -2.35 -11.43 11.18
C ASN A 24 -2.95 -10.78 9.93
N GLY A 25 -2.37 -11.01 8.74
CA GLY A 25 -2.72 -10.30 7.50
C GLY A 25 -2.03 -8.95 7.32
N PHE A 26 -1.23 -8.53 8.30
CA PHE A 26 -0.46 -7.29 8.27
C PHE A 26 0.86 -7.42 9.05
N LEU A 27 1.77 -6.48 8.82
CA LEU A 27 3.04 -6.34 9.51
C LEU A 27 3.44 -4.86 9.60
N VAL A 28 4.03 -4.46 10.73
CA VAL A 28 4.60 -3.11 10.91
C VAL A 28 6.12 -3.18 10.81
N ILE A 29 6.68 -2.43 9.87
CA ILE A 29 8.13 -2.27 9.72
C ILE A 29 8.54 -1.00 10.45
N ARG A 30 9.33 -1.17 11.51
CA ARG A 30 9.69 -0.08 12.43
C ARG A 30 10.84 0.75 11.88
N GLY A 31 10.71 2.07 11.92
CA GLY A 31 11.75 3.02 11.51
C GLY A 31 12.31 2.71 10.12
N ALA A 32 11.42 2.39 9.18
CA ALA A 32 11.81 2.04 7.83
C ALA A 32 12.32 3.27 7.07
N LEU A 33 11.76 4.44 7.36
CA LEU A 33 12.23 5.73 6.88
C LEU A 33 12.94 6.48 8.02
N SER A 34 13.97 7.22 7.65
CA SER A 34 14.66 8.18 8.51
C SER A 34 13.79 9.41 8.81
N ALA A 35 14.19 10.17 9.83
CA ALA A 35 13.52 11.42 10.17
C ALA A 35 13.58 12.45 9.01
N ASP A 36 14.68 12.46 8.25
CA ASP A 36 14.87 13.37 7.12
C ASP A 36 13.95 13.02 5.94
N GLU A 37 13.78 11.72 5.64
CA GLU A 37 12.82 11.26 4.64
C GLU A 37 11.38 11.63 5.02
N VAL A 38 11.01 11.42 6.29
CA VAL A 38 9.69 11.81 6.82
C VAL A 38 9.48 13.32 6.75
N ALA A 39 10.50 14.11 7.09
CA ALA A 39 10.44 15.57 7.01
C ALA A 39 10.28 16.04 5.55
N ALA A 40 11.00 15.45 4.60
CA ALA A 40 10.89 15.76 3.18
C ALA A 40 9.50 15.43 2.61
N LEU A 41 8.93 14.28 2.99
CA LEU A 41 7.56 13.89 2.64
C LEU A 41 6.53 14.90 3.18
N ASN A 42 6.63 15.27 4.46
CA ASN A 42 5.72 16.25 5.06
C ASN A 42 5.85 17.65 4.44
N ALA A 43 7.07 18.13 4.18
CA ALA A 43 7.28 19.43 3.53
C ALA A 43 6.70 19.50 2.11
N ALA A 44 6.77 18.38 1.37
CA ALA A 44 6.11 18.26 0.08
C ALA A 44 4.58 18.31 0.21
N VAL A 45 4.00 17.65 1.21
CA VAL A 45 2.56 17.75 1.52
C VAL A 45 2.16 19.19 1.86
N ASP A 46 2.94 19.87 2.71
CA ASP A 46 2.63 21.25 3.13
C ASP A 46 2.63 22.22 1.95
N THR A 47 3.54 22.04 0.99
CA THR A 47 3.56 22.87 -0.23
C THR A 47 2.30 22.70 -1.08
N HIS A 48 1.66 21.52 -1.02
CA HIS A 48 0.45 21.19 -1.78
C HIS A 48 -0.82 21.21 -0.91
N ALA A 49 -0.78 21.83 0.28
CA ALA A 49 -1.90 21.82 1.23
C ALA A 49 -3.19 22.46 0.66
N THR A 50 -3.07 23.40 -0.28
CA THR A 50 -4.23 24.04 -0.93
C THR A 50 -5.01 23.10 -1.85
N ASP A 51 -4.39 22.00 -2.29
CA ASP A 51 -5.00 21.03 -3.19
C ASP A 51 -5.80 19.95 -2.44
N VAL A 52 -5.66 19.90 -1.11
CA VAL A 52 -6.34 18.94 -0.22
C VAL A 52 -7.86 19.10 -0.33
N LYS A 53 -8.56 17.96 -0.44
CA LYS A 53 -10.03 17.91 -0.52
C LYS A 53 -10.60 17.15 0.68
N GLU A 54 -11.48 17.80 1.42
CA GLU A 54 -12.19 17.16 2.53
C GLU A 54 -13.50 16.50 2.06
N ARG A 55 -13.77 15.29 2.55
CA ARG A 55 -15.02 14.56 2.34
C ARG A 55 -16.12 15.06 3.30
N THR A 56 -16.63 16.26 3.05
CA THR A 56 -17.72 16.85 3.83
C THR A 56 -19.11 16.52 3.28
N ASP A 57 -19.21 16.19 1.98
CA ASP A 57 -20.46 15.74 1.38
C ASP A 57 -20.86 14.37 1.95
N PRO A 58 -22.11 14.19 2.44
CA PRO A 58 -22.63 12.90 2.90
C PRO A 58 -22.40 11.73 1.93
N GLU A 59 -22.48 11.95 0.63
CA GLU A 59 -22.26 10.91 -0.40
C GLU A 59 -20.79 10.52 -0.55
N LEU A 60 -19.87 11.39 -0.10
CA LEU A 60 -18.43 11.16 -0.11
C LEU A 60 -17.90 10.64 1.22
N ARG A 61 -18.74 10.49 2.25
CA ARG A 61 -18.30 9.97 3.55
C ARG A 61 -17.85 8.52 3.44
N ASN A 62 -16.82 8.16 4.19
CA ASN A 62 -16.34 6.79 4.29
C ASN A 62 -17.10 5.97 5.34
N THR A 63 -18.05 6.59 6.03
CA THR A 63 -18.73 6.03 7.19
C THR A 63 -20.22 6.38 7.16
N ARG A 64 -21.04 5.51 7.76
CA ARG A 64 -22.45 5.82 8.00
C ARG A 64 -22.56 6.79 9.17
N ALA A 65 -23.45 7.77 9.04
CA ALA A 65 -23.74 8.70 10.14
C ALA A 65 -24.21 7.94 11.39
N GLN A 66 -23.90 8.48 12.56
CA GLN A 66 -24.30 7.92 13.86
C GLN A 66 -23.76 6.51 14.16
N THR A 67 -22.70 6.08 13.46
CA THR A 67 -21.93 4.87 13.81
C THR A 67 -20.65 5.23 14.57
N PRO A 68 -20.03 4.29 15.32
CA PRO A 68 -18.78 4.55 16.02
C PRO A 68 -17.63 5.05 15.15
N LEU A 69 -17.65 4.79 13.84
CA LEU A 69 -16.63 5.25 12.90
C LEU A 69 -16.88 6.67 12.37
N ALA A 70 -18.03 7.30 12.65
CA ALA A 70 -18.40 8.59 12.08
C ALA A 70 -17.59 9.79 12.60
N GLY A 71 -16.81 9.62 13.67
CA GLY A 71 -16.12 10.71 14.36
C GLY A 71 -17.11 11.67 15.01
N ASP A 72 -16.88 12.98 14.85
CA ASP A 72 -17.79 14.03 15.34
C ASP A 72 -19.06 14.21 14.46
N GLY A 73 -19.14 13.47 13.35
CA GLY A 73 -20.23 13.57 12.37
C GLY A 73 -20.19 14.81 11.48
N LYS A 74 -19.12 15.61 11.52
CA LYS A 74 -18.94 16.85 10.76
C LYS A 74 -17.66 16.80 9.93
N ALA A 75 -16.51 16.55 10.57
CA ALA A 75 -15.21 16.56 9.92
C ALA A 75 -15.00 15.29 9.09
N GLY A 76 -14.58 15.48 7.84
CA GLY A 76 -14.30 14.42 6.88
C GLY A 76 -12.86 13.92 6.96
N ARG A 77 -12.61 12.76 6.36
CA ARG A 77 -11.27 12.47 5.86
C ARG A 77 -10.90 13.51 4.80
N ARG A 78 -9.64 13.91 4.76
CA ARG A 78 -9.03 14.73 3.72
C ARG A 78 -8.15 13.89 2.82
N ASP A 79 -8.29 14.07 1.52
CA ASP A 79 -7.58 13.34 0.47
C ASP A 79 -6.73 14.30 -0.35
N LEU A 80 -5.52 13.87 -0.72
CA LEU A 80 -4.66 14.59 -1.67
C LEU A 80 -4.05 13.59 -2.67
N GLY A 81 -4.06 13.99 -3.94
CA GLY A 81 -3.66 13.20 -5.13
C GLY A 81 -2.46 13.83 -5.86
N GLY A 82 -1.82 13.05 -6.74
CA GLY A 82 -0.83 13.58 -7.70
C GLY A 82 0.64 13.63 -7.25
N MET A 83 1.02 13.03 -6.11
CA MET A 83 2.37 13.21 -5.54
C MET A 83 3.50 12.87 -6.51
N LEU A 84 3.32 11.81 -7.30
CA LEU A 84 4.35 11.35 -8.24
C LEU A 84 4.52 12.27 -9.46
N SER A 85 3.58 13.20 -9.68
CA SER A 85 3.58 14.18 -10.78
C SER A 85 3.80 15.61 -10.30
N TRP A 86 3.99 15.84 -9.00
CA TRP A 86 4.29 17.18 -8.49
C TRP A 86 5.62 17.70 -9.05
N PRO A 87 5.77 19.04 -9.18
CA PRO A 87 7.06 19.62 -9.57
C PRO A 87 8.16 19.20 -8.61
N LYS A 88 9.36 18.99 -9.15
CA LYS A 88 10.55 18.79 -8.32
C LYS A 88 10.80 20.03 -7.45
N PRO A 89 11.24 19.83 -6.19
CA PRO A 89 11.68 18.57 -5.60
C PRO A 89 10.57 17.70 -4.97
N HIS A 90 9.31 18.15 -4.95
CA HIS A 90 8.26 17.57 -4.10
C HIS A 90 7.83 16.16 -4.48
N CYS A 91 7.93 15.75 -5.75
CA CYS A 91 7.63 14.38 -6.15
C CYS A 91 8.69 13.37 -5.74
N LYS A 92 9.95 13.80 -5.56
CA LYS A 92 11.09 12.91 -5.40
C LYS A 92 10.96 11.98 -4.17
N PRO A 93 10.62 12.47 -2.96
CA PRO A 93 10.45 11.59 -1.80
C PRO A 93 9.36 10.52 -2.01
N PHE A 94 8.30 10.83 -2.75
CA PHE A 94 7.23 9.88 -3.07
C PHE A 94 7.62 8.88 -4.16
N GLN A 95 8.46 9.28 -5.12
CA GLN A 95 9.02 8.39 -6.13
C GLN A 95 10.02 7.40 -5.49
N GLU A 96 10.81 7.84 -4.51
CA GLU A 96 11.77 7.00 -3.78
C GLU A 96 11.08 5.80 -3.09
N LEU A 97 9.85 5.99 -2.59
CA LEU A 97 9.06 4.93 -1.96
C LEU A 97 8.69 3.76 -2.91
N LEU A 98 8.68 3.97 -4.24
CA LEU A 98 8.36 2.90 -5.20
C LEU A 98 9.39 1.75 -5.17
N ALA A 99 10.66 2.11 -4.97
CA ALA A 99 11.80 1.20 -5.03
C ALA A 99 12.77 1.46 -3.86
N HIS A 100 12.24 1.78 -2.69
CA HIS A 100 13.07 2.10 -1.52
C HIS A 100 13.84 0.84 -1.07
N PRO A 101 15.18 0.88 -0.87
CA PRO A 101 15.99 -0.30 -0.57
C PRO A 101 15.55 -1.08 0.68
N ARG A 102 14.99 -0.41 1.70
CA ARG A 102 14.46 -1.09 2.89
C ARG A 102 13.09 -1.72 2.68
N LEU A 103 12.36 -1.36 1.62
CA LEU A 103 11.00 -1.84 1.34
C LEU A 103 10.96 -2.93 0.26
N ILE A 104 11.88 -2.90 -0.71
CA ILE A 104 12.02 -3.92 -1.76
C ILE A 104 11.99 -5.37 -1.21
N PRO A 105 12.72 -5.73 -0.13
CA PRO A 105 12.68 -7.10 0.41
C PRO A 105 11.28 -7.55 0.81
N TYR A 106 10.47 -6.67 1.37
CA TYR A 106 9.10 -6.98 1.76
C TYR A 106 8.18 -7.05 0.55
N LEU A 107 8.29 -6.10 -0.39
CA LEU A 107 7.48 -6.08 -1.61
C LEU A 107 7.73 -7.32 -2.48
N VAL A 108 9.00 -7.72 -2.66
CA VAL A 108 9.36 -8.93 -3.41
C VAL A 108 8.89 -10.19 -2.69
N GLU A 109 9.04 -10.28 -1.37
CA GLU A 109 8.62 -11.46 -0.61
C GLU A 109 7.08 -11.62 -0.60
N LEU A 110 6.34 -10.52 -0.44
CA LEU A 110 4.87 -10.55 -0.28
C LEU A 110 4.10 -10.61 -1.61
N LEU A 111 4.68 -10.13 -2.71
CA LEU A 111 4.03 -10.07 -4.04
C LEU A 111 4.73 -10.91 -5.11
N GLY A 112 5.95 -11.38 -4.83
CA GLY A 112 6.80 -12.08 -5.78
C GLY A 112 7.62 -11.16 -6.69
N PRO A 113 8.43 -11.75 -7.58
CA PRO A 113 9.28 -11.02 -8.50
C PRO A 113 8.46 -10.15 -9.47
N GLY A 114 8.93 -8.93 -9.69
CA GLY A 114 8.28 -7.99 -10.60
C GLY A 114 6.99 -7.39 -10.05
N TYR A 115 6.87 -7.24 -8.72
CA TYR A 115 5.80 -6.45 -8.12
C TYR A 115 5.61 -5.10 -8.81
N ARG A 116 4.39 -4.56 -8.76
CA ARG A 116 4.03 -3.38 -9.54
C ARG A 116 3.08 -2.47 -8.79
N MET A 117 3.17 -1.16 -9.01
CA MET A 117 2.24 -0.20 -8.41
C MET A 117 0.90 -0.26 -9.12
N ASP A 118 -0.15 -0.64 -8.40
CA ASP A 118 -1.47 -0.91 -8.95
C ASP A 118 -2.39 0.32 -8.94
N HIS A 119 -2.33 1.12 -7.87
CA HIS A 119 -3.07 2.38 -7.73
C HIS A 119 -2.12 3.58 -7.68
N LEU A 120 -2.60 4.77 -8.08
CA LEU A 120 -1.92 6.01 -7.74
C LEU A 120 -1.84 6.17 -6.21
N PRO A 121 -0.73 6.72 -5.67
CA PRO A 121 -0.63 7.00 -4.25
C PRO A 121 -1.69 8.00 -3.81
N LEU A 122 -2.28 7.75 -2.65
CA LEU A 122 -3.25 8.62 -1.99
C LEU A 122 -2.65 9.11 -0.68
N LEU A 123 -2.54 10.43 -0.51
CA LEU A 123 -2.30 10.99 0.80
C LEU A 123 -3.64 11.10 1.54
N ILE A 124 -3.68 10.49 2.73
CA ILE A 124 -4.79 10.56 3.65
C ILE A 124 -4.40 11.48 4.80
N SER A 125 -5.22 12.49 5.05
CA SER A 125 -5.11 13.39 6.18
C SER A 125 -6.40 13.45 6.99
N GLN A 126 -6.30 13.56 8.31
CA GLN A 126 -7.45 13.70 9.22
C GLN A 126 -7.11 14.73 10.30
N LEU A 127 -8.07 15.60 10.61
CA LEU A 127 -8.00 16.48 11.78
C LEU A 127 -8.71 15.82 12.95
N GLN A 128 -8.52 16.38 14.15
CA GLN A 128 -9.26 15.93 15.32
C GLN A 128 -10.77 15.94 15.03
N GLY A 129 -11.45 14.85 15.37
CA GLY A 129 -12.88 14.64 15.12
C GLY A 129 -13.22 14.06 13.76
N SER A 130 -12.29 14.01 12.79
CA SER A 130 -12.53 13.43 11.47
C SER A 130 -13.03 11.99 11.56
N GLU A 131 -13.96 11.62 10.66
CA GLU A 131 -14.40 10.23 10.49
C GLU A 131 -13.24 9.25 10.28
N GLY A 132 -13.52 8.00 10.60
CA GLY A 132 -12.73 6.85 10.17
C GLY A 132 -13.07 6.37 8.76
N PHE A 133 -13.05 5.07 8.57
CA PHE A 133 -13.46 4.38 7.35
C PHE A 133 -14.08 3.03 7.73
N GLN A 134 -15.30 2.77 7.26
CA GLN A 134 -15.97 1.47 7.36
C GLN A 134 -15.01 0.32 7.05
N LEU A 135 -15.13 -0.78 7.80
CA LEU A 135 -14.32 -1.96 7.56
C LEU A 135 -14.69 -2.59 6.21
N HIS A 136 -13.66 -2.88 5.42
CA HIS A 136 -13.78 -3.46 4.08
C HIS A 136 -12.55 -4.32 3.78
N GLY A 137 -12.46 -4.82 2.55
CA GLY A 137 -11.53 -5.87 2.19
C GLY A 137 -12.10 -7.24 2.52
N GLY A 138 -11.24 -8.26 2.56
CA GLY A 138 -11.69 -9.64 2.76
C GLY A 138 -11.66 -10.49 1.49
N PRO A 139 -11.44 -11.81 1.60
CA PRO A 139 -11.52 -12.75 0.48
C PRO A 139 -12.94 -13.08 0.03
N LEU A 140 -13.95 -12.48 0.68
CA LEU A 140 -15.36 -12.67 0.40
C LEU A 140 -16.06 -11.33 0.20
N THR A 141 -17.10 -11.32 -0.63
CA THR A 141 -18.05 -10.21 -0.75
C THR A 141 -18.96 -10.13 0.49
N GLU A 142 -19.71 -9.03 0.62
CA GLU A 142 -20.65 -8.83 1.72
C GLU A 142 -21.72 -9.93 1.82
N ASP A 143 -22.14 -10.50 0.68
CA ASP A 143 -23.07 -11.64 0.60
C ASP A 143 -22.40 -13.02 0.73
N GLY A 144 -21.10 -13.05 1.07
CA GLY A 144 -20.36 -14.27 1.38
C GLY A 144 -19.85 -15.05 0.15
N ARG A 145 -19.91 -14.47 -1.05
CA ARG A 145 -19.34 -15.10 -2.25
C ARG A 145 -17.84 -14.90 -2.29
N PHE A 146 -17.15 -15.81 -2.96
CA PHE A 146 -15.72 -15.70 -3.23
C PHE A 146 -15.40 -14.40 -3.97
N ASN A 147 -14.46 -13.60 -3.45
CA ASN A 147 -13.97 -12.39 -4.08
C ASN A 147 -12.66 -12.67 -4.83
N PRO A 148 -12.68 -12.97 -6.15
CA PRO A 148 -11.46 -13.33 -6.88
C PRO A 148 -10.41 -12.22 -6.93
N ASN A 149 -10.80 -10.98 -6.62
CA ASN A 149 -9.93 -9.81 -6.75
C ASN A 149 -9.04 -9.57 -5.53
N LEU A 150 -9.48 -10.03 -4.35
CA LEU A 150 -8.78 -9.86 -3.07
C LEU A 150 -8.52 -11.24 -2.49
N GLN A 151 -7.33 -11.79 -2.72
CA GLN A 151 -6.99 -13.15 -2.32
C GLN A 151 -5.64 -13.19 -1.65
N TYR A 152 -5.54 -14.06 -0.65
CA TYR A 152 -4.32 -14.37 0.06
C TYR A 152 -4.11 -15.88 0.12
N ARG A 153 -2.86 -16.31 -0.04
CA ARG A 153 -2.45 -17.68 0.25
C ARG A 153 -0.99 -17.71 0.70
N CYS A 154 -0.66 -18.62 1.59
CA CYS A 154 0.73 -18.98 1.89
C CYS A 154 0.87 -20.50 1.75
N VAL A 155 1.80 -20.97 0.91
CA VAL A 155 2.09 -22.40 0.73
C VAL A 155 3.59 -22.59 0.76
N ASN A 156 4.07 -23.49 1.63
CA ASN A 156 5.51 -23.78 1.78
C ASN A 156 6.38 -22.52 2.01
N GLY A 157 5.84 -21.51 2.70
CA GLY A 157 6.53 -20.26 2.99
C GLY A 157 6.54 -19.24 1.85
N GLU A 158 5.86 -19.53 0.72
CA GLU A 158 5.67 -18.58 -0.38
C GLU A 158 4.30 -17.91 -0.28
N PHE A 159 4.31 -16.58 -0.30
CA PHE A 159 3.10 -15.78 -0.27
C PHE A 159 2.52 -15.55 -1.66
N PHE A 160 1.21 -15.53 -1.73
CA PHE A 160 0.45 -14.91 -2.79
C PHE A 160 -0.50 -13.89 -2.18
N ASN A 161 -0.39 -12.64 -2.62
CA ASN A 161 -1.35 -11.57 -2.38
C ASN A 161 -1.79 -11.06 -3.74
N SER A 162 -3.10 -10.97 -4.01
CA SER A 162 -3.55 -10.30 -5.24
C SER A 162 -3.30 -8.80 -5.21
N LEU A 163 -3.40 -8.20 -4.01
CA LEU A 163 -3.17 -6.78 -3.77
C LEU A 163 -2.63 -6.57 -2.36
N LEU A 164 -1.58 -5.76 -2.24
CA LEU A 164 -0.91 -5.43 -1.00
C LEU A 164 -0.90 -3.91 -0.83
N ALA A 165 -1.34 -3.44 0.33
CA ALA A 165 -1.24 -2.05 0.69
C ALA A 165 0.02 -1.78 1.52
N MET A 166 0.61 -0.61 1.28
CA MET A 166 1.73 -0.05 2.00
C MET A 166 1.33 1.33 2.52
N SER A 167 1.08 1.39 3.83
CA SER A 167 0.66 2.60 4.53
C SER A 167 1.87 3.23 5.20
N VAL A 168 2.36 4.33 4.63
CA VAL A 168 3.52 5.08 5.10
C VAL A 168 3.09 6.07 6.17
N GLN A 169 3.54 5.88 7.41
CA GLN A 169 3.15 6.73 8.53
C GLN A 169 4.00 8.00 8.53
N LEU A 170 3.39 9.16 8.27
CA LEU A 170 4.10 10.45 8.24
C LEU A 170 4.00 11.20 9.57
N THR A 171 3.19 10.67 10.49
CA THR A 171 2.89 11.21 11.82
C THR A 171 2.71 10.05 12.79
N ASP A 172 2.86 10.31 14.08
CA ASP A 172 2.67 9.31 15.13
C ASP A 172 1.19 8.93 15.26
N HIS A 173 0.95 7.64 15.50
CA HIS A 173 -0.37 7.10 15.85
C HIS A 173 -0.24 6.36 17.20
N ASN A 174 -0.59 7.05 18.29
CA ASN A 174 -0.60 6.45 19.61
C ASN A 174 -1.87 5.61 19.84
N ALA A 175 -1.88 4.86 20.94
CA ALA A 175 -3.07 4.13 21.35
C ALA A 175 -4.20 5.13 21.67
N GLY A 176 -5.36 4.96 21.02
CA GLY A 176 -6.52 5.84 21.20
C GLY A 176 -6.60 7.02 20.24
N ASP A 177 -5.52 7.38 19.55
CA ASP A 177 -5.51 8.45 18.53
C ASP A 177 -6.42 8.10 17.35
N GLY A 178 -6.58 6.82 17.05
CA GLY A 178 -7.37 6.29 15.93
C GLY A 178 -6.52 6.01 14.69
N GLY A 179 -7.12 6.15 13.50
CA GLY A 179 -6.46 5.78 12.24
C GLY A 179 -6.56 4.29 11.92
N PHE A 180 -5.60 3.73 11.18
CA PHE A 180 -5.68 2.37 10.63
C PHE A 180 -6.03 1.31 11.68
N CYS A 181 -7.01 0.46 11.36
CA CYS A 181 -7.37 -0.71 12.16
C CYS A 181 -7.61 -1.93 11.28
N VAL A 182 -7.50 -3.12 11.89
CA VAL A 182 -7.55 -4.40 11.18
C VAL A 182 -8.19 -5.49 12.04
N VAL A 183 -8.85 -6.44 11.39
CA VAL A 183 -9.30 -7.69 12.00
C VAL A 183 -8.25 -8.76 11.71
N ARG A 184 -7.47 -9.13 12.73
CA ARG A 184 -6.33 -10.05 12.57
C ARG A 184 -6.80 -11.42 12.08
N GLY A 185 -6.12 -11.94 11.05
CA GLY A 185 -6.40 -13.27 10.49
C GLY A 185 -7.57 -13.34 9.50
N SER A 186 -8.27 -12.22 9.27
CA SER A 186 -9.45 -12.17 8.40
C SER A 186 -9.14 -12.35 6.91
N HIS A 187 -7.89 -12.22 6.49
CA HIS A 187 -7.41 -12.56 5.15
C HIS A 187 -7.55 -14.04 4.79
N LYS A 188 -7.85 -14.89 5.78
CA LYS A 188 -8.13 -16.32 5.63
C LYS A 188 -9.59 -16.68 5.99
N MET A 189 -10.49 -15.70 6.13
CA MET A 189 -11.88 -15.93 6.56
C MET A 189 -12.69 -16.71 5.52
N ASN A 190 -13.71 -17.44 5.98
CA ASN A 190 -14.61 -18.25 5.15
C ASN A 190 -16.10 -17.91 5.33
N PHE A 191 -16.39 -16.83 6.07
CA PHE A 191 -17.74 -16.32 6.28
C PHE A 191 -17.72 -14.79 6.09
N PRO A 192 -18.81 -14.19 5.56
CA PRO A 192 -18.87 -12.75 5.38
C PRO A 192 -18.80 -12.04 6.73
N VAL A 193 -18.26 -10.82 6.71
CA VAL A 193 -18.25 -9.95 7.87
C VAL A 193 -19.69 -9.48 8.16
N PRO A 194 -20.21 -9.63 9.39
CA PRO A 194 -21.53 -9.11 9.73
C PRO A 194 -21.62 -7.60 9.48
N GLU A 195 -22.71 -7.13 8.86
CA GLU A 195 -22.88 -5.71 8.48
C GLU A 195 -22.62 -4.75 9.65
N LYS A 196 -23.22 -5.00 10.82
CA LYS A 196 -23.02 -4.20 12.04
C LYS A 196 -21.55 -4.15 12.48
N PHE A 197 -20.80 -5.23 12.28
CA PHE A 197 -19.38 -5.27 12.58
C PHE A 197 -18.57 -4.42 11.60
N THR A 198 -18.97 -4.34 10.32
CA THR A 198 -18.30 -3.46 9.34
C THR A 198 -18.37 -1.98 9.73
N HIS A 199 -19.39 -1.60 10.52
CA HIS A 199 -19.58 -0.26 11.07
C HIS A 199 -19.06 -0.10 12.51
N ALA A 200 -18.37 -1.12 13.05
CA ALA A 200 -17.89 -1.18 14.42
C ALA A 200 -18.98 -1.03 15.50
N GLU A 201 -20.24 -1.36 15.20
CA GLU A 201 -21.37 -1.24 16.13
C GLU A 201 -21.41 -2.36 17.19
N ILE A 202 -20.68 -3.45 16.96
CA ILE A 202 -20.58 -4.63 17.83
C ILE A 202 -19.13 -5.12 17.93
N GLU A 203 -18.82 -5.91 18.95
CA GLU A 203 -17.58 -6.71 19.10
C GLU A 203 -16.26 -5.95 18.85
N GLN A 204 -16.17 -4.67 19.24
CA GLN A 204 -15.04 -3.78 18.96
C GLN A 204 -13.69 -4.31 19.47
N GLU A 205 -13.68 -5.23 20.46
CA GLU A 205 -12.50 -5.93 20.95
C GLU A 205 -11.75 -6.74 19.87
N HIS A 206 -12.41 -7.07 18.77
CA HIS A 206 -11.79 -7.76 17.63
C HIS A 206 -11.07 -6.80 16.67
N LEU A 207 -11.25 -5.49 16.81
CA LEU A 207 -10.55 -4.48 16.04
C LEU A 207 -9.21 -4.15 16.69
N TYR A 208 -8.14 -4.36 15.94
CA TYR A 208 -6.79 -4.04 16.38
C TYR A 208 -6.27 -2.79 15.67
N GLN A 209 -5.92 -1.76 16.44
CA GLN A 209 -5.22 -0.56 15.97
C GLN A 209 -3.73 -0.67 16.35
N PRO A 210 -2.80 -0.89 15.40
CA PRO A 210 -1.38 -0.87 15.71
C PRO A 210 -0.92 0.55 16.07
N VAL A 211 -0.16 0.66 17.17
CA VAL A 211 0.60 1.88 17.47
C VAL A 211 1.78 1.99 16.51
N THR A 212 1.95 3.15 15.89
CA THR A 212 3.02 3.45 14.93
C THR A 212 3.67 4.80 15.21
N ARG A 213 4.92 4.95 14.77
CA ARG A 213 5.65 6.22 14.75
C ARG A 213 5.81 6.72 13.34
N ALA A 214 6.02 8.02 13.19
CA ALA A 214 6.41 8.58 11.91
C ALA A 214 7.67 7.87 11.37
N GLY A 215 7.63 7.46 10.10
CA GLY A 215 8.66 6.64 9.45
C GLY A 215 8.45 5.12 9.55
N ASP A 216 7.45 4.65 10.31
CA ASP A 216 6.99 3.27 10.24
C ASP A 216 6.21 3.01 8.94
N ILE A 217 6.22 1.76 8.50
CA ILE A 217 5.41 1.28 7.37
C ILE A 217 4.48 0.19 7.87
N VAL A 218 3.20 0.26 7.51
CA VAL A 218 2.27 -0.86 7.71
C VAL A 218 2.01 -1.51 6.35
N PHE A 219 2.50 -2.73 6.18
CA PHE A 219 2.10 -3.59 5.07
C PHE A 219 0.89 -4.41 5.48
N PHE A 220 -0.14 -4.48 4.64
CA PHE A 220 -1.27 -5.37 4.85
C PHE A 220 -1.80 -5.93 3.54
N SER A 221 -2.23 -7.19 3.58
CA SER A 221 -2.98 -7.78 2.48
C SER A 221 -4.33 -7.07 2.37
N GLU A 222 -4.74 -6.64 1.19
CA GLU A 222 -6.08 -6.09 0.96
C GLU A 222 -7.18 -7.18 1.08
N ALA A 223 -6.79 -8.45 1.11
CA ALA A 223 -7.67 -9.53 1.54
C ALA A 223 -7.95 -9.49 3.05
N THR A 224 -7.23 -8.71 3.85
CA THR A 224 -7.52 -8.54 5.28
C THR A 224 -8.64 -7.53 5.46
N VAL A 225 -9.61 -7.82 6.31
CA VAL A 225 -10.63 -6.85 6.73
C VAL A 225 -9.95 -5.74 7.52
N HIS A 226 -10.04 -4.51 7.01
CA HIS A 226 -9.37 -3.34 7.54
C HIS A 226 -10.23 -2.09 7.37
N GLY A 227 -9.87 -1.03 8.10
CA GLY A 227 -10.53 0.26 8.00
C GLY A 227 -9.73 1.34 8.72
N ALA A 228 -10.43 2.36 9.20
CA ALA A 228 -9.84 3.36 10.08
C ALA A 228 -10.81 3.73 11.20
N MET A 229 -10.28 3.86 12.41
CA MET A 229 -10.96 4.48 13.54
C MET A 229 -10.98 6.00 13.34
N PRO A 230 -12.00 6.71 13.89
CA PRO A 230 -12.01 8.17 13.92
C PRO A 230 -10.75 8.75 14.54
N TRP A 231 -10.34 9.93 14.07
CA TRP A 231 -9.12 10.56 14.55
C TRP A 231 -9.39 11.46 15.76
N ASN A 232 -8.72 11.21 16.88
CA ASN A 232 -8.96 11.88 18.16
C ASN A 232 -7.77 12.71 18.65
N ALA A 233 -6.58 12.53 18.06
CA ALA A 233 -5.39 13.25 18.49
C ALA A 233 -5.48 14.76 18.20
N ASP A 234 -4.71 15.55 18.93
CA ASP A 234 -4.62 17.01 18.79
C ASP A 234 -3.70 17.46 17.65
N HIS A 235 -2.97 16.54 17.02
CA HIS A 235 -2.20 16.76 15.80
C HIS A 235 -2.91 16.21 14.55
N GLU A 236 -2.53 16.72 13.38
CA GLU A 236 -3.01 16.21 12.10
C GLU A 236 -2.47 14.80 11.85
N ARG A 237 -3.34 13.87 11.45
CA ARG A 237 -2.93 12.58 10.90
C ARG A 237 -2.45 12.76 9.48
N ARG A 238 -1.32 12.15 9.11
CA ARG A 238 -0.85 12.03 7.71
C ARG A 238 -0.32 10.64 7.40
N VAL A 239 -0.82 10.06 6.31
CA VAL A 239 -0.37 8.78 5.76
C VAL A 239 -0.32 8.85 4.24
N ALA A 240 0.75 8.35 3.63
CA ALA A 240 0.76 8.08 2.19
C ALA A 240 0.45 6.59 1.95
N LEU A 241 -0.62 6.30 1.23
CA LEU A 241 -1.07 4.94 0.94
C LEU A 241 -0.72 4.56 -0.49
N TYR A 242 0.08 3.51 -0.63
CA TYR A 242 0.41 2.86 -1.89
C TYR A 242 -0.26 1.50 -1.95
N ARG A 243 -0.61 1.05 -3.16
CA ARG A 243 -1.06 -0.32 -3.40
C ARG A 243 -0.25 -0.94 -4.52
N PHE A 244 0.20 -2.16 -4.27
CA PHE A 244 1.01 -2.94 -5.18
C PHE A 244 0.35 -4.29 -5.46
N ALA A 245 0.61 -4.84 -6.63
CA ALA A 245 0.12 -6.13 -7.06
C ALA A 245 1.27 -7.00 -7.62
N PRO A 246 1.09 -8.32 -7.73
CA PRO A 246 1.99 -9.18 -8.49
C PRO A 246 2.09 -8.73 -9.96
N ALA A 247 3.16 -9.15 -10.63
CA ALA A 247 3.46 -8.78 -12.02
C ALA A 247 2.28 -8.98 -13.00
N THR A 248 1.46 -10.02 -12.79
CA THR A 248 0.37 -10.43 -13.71
C THR A 248 -1.02 -10.09 -13.22
N PHE A 249 -1.15 -9.38 -12.09
CA PHE A 249 -2.45 -9.05 -11.51
C PHE A 249 -2.71 -7.55 -11.62
N ALA A 250 -3.97 -7.17 -11.85
CA ALA A 250 -4.39 -5.77 -11.90
C ALA A 250 -5.77 -5.63 -11.25
N TYR A 251 -5.83 -4.83 -10.20
CA TYR A 251 -7.08 -4.41 -9.57
C TYR A 251 -7.45 -3.01 -10.04
N GLY A 252 -6.49 -2.08 -9.94
CA GLY A 252 -6.57 -0.72 -10.43
C GLY A 252 -6.32 -0.64 -11.94
N ARG A 253 -6.78 0.46 -12.52
CA ARG A 253 -6.59 0.79 -13.95
C ARG A 253 -5.83 2.09 -14.19
N SER A 254 -5.18 2.64 -13.15
CA SER A 254 -4.54 3.95 -13.23
C SER A 254 -3.38 4.02 -14.21
N TYR A 255 -2.78 2.88 -14.55
CA TYR A 255 -1.73 2.78 -15.57
C TYR A 255 -2.26 2.83 -17.01
N ALA A 256 -3.57 2.72 -17.22
CA ALA A 256 -4.15 2.56 -18.55
C ALA A 256 -4.69 3.89 -19.10
N PRO A 257 -4.44 4.20 -20.39
CA PRO A 257 -3.61 3.45 -21.34
C PRO A 257 -2.09 3.62 -21.10
N ALA A 258 -1.68 4.65 -20.37
CA ALA A 258 -0.33 4.88 -19.89
C ALA A 258 -0.37 5.73 -18.60
N TRP A 259 0.71 5.72 -17.82
CA TRP A 259 0.91 6.69 -16.73
C TRP A 259 1.08 8.12 -17.28
N PRO A 260 0.76 9.16 -16.48
CA PRO A 260 1.05 10.55 -16.84
C PRO A 260 2.53 10.75 -17.19
N GLU A 261 2.82 11.52 -18.23
CA GLU A 261 4.20 11.75 -18.71
C GLU A 261 5.07 12.37 -17.62
N GLU A 262 4.51 13.29 -16.83
CA GLU A 262 5.18 13.98 -15.74
C GLU A 262 5.66 13.00 -14.66
N MET A 263 4.95 11.88 -14.46
CA MET A 263 5.33 10.82 -13.53
C MET A 263 6.56 10.04 -14.01
N MET A 264 6.72 9.94 -15.33
CA MET A 264 7.75 9.11 -15.96
C MET A 264 9.06 9.87 -16.21
N ASN A 265 9.07 11.18 -15.93
CA ASN A 265 10.22 12.05 -16.10
C ASN A 265 11.23 11.87 -14.96
N ASP A 266 12.50 11.68 -15.33
CA ASP A 266 13.64 11.59 -14.42
C ASP A 266 13.51 10.56 -13.26
N ILE A 267 12.73 9.50 -13.47
CA ILE A 267 12.68 8.35 -12.57
C ILE A 267 13.83 7.38 -12.88
N THR A 268 14.31 6.68 -11.86
CA THR A 268 15.33 5.64 -11.99
C THR A 268 14.80 4.41 -12.74
N ALA A 269 15.70 3.57 -13.24
CA ALA A 269 15.32 2.28 -13.81
C ALA A 269 14.54 1.41 -12.79
N ALA A 270 14.91 1.48 -11.52
CA ALA A 270 14.25 0.76 -10.45
C ALA A 270 12.79 1.21 -10.25
N GLN A 271 12.56 2.53 -10.19
CA GLN A 271 11.22 3.10 -10.10
C GLN A 271 10.38 2.78 -11.34
N ARG A 272 10.99 2.87 -12.54
CA ARG A 272 10.32 2.53 -13.80
C ARG A 272 9.86 1.07 -13.83
N ALA A 273 10.66 0.14 -13.29
CA ALA A 273 10.29 -1.27 -13.22
C ALA A 273 8.97 -1.52 -12.45
N VAL A 274 8.72 -0.74 -11.40
CA VAL A 274 7.52 -0.83 -10.57
C VAL A 274 6.29 -0.24 -11.28
N LEU A 275 6.50 0.65 -12.25
CA LEU A 275 5.45 1.28 -13.05
C LEU A 275 5.09 0.49 -14.32
N GLU A 276 5.74 -0.64 -14.59
CA GLU A 276 5.39 -1.51 -15.72
C GLU A 276 3.93 -2.02 -15.62
N PRO A 277 3.19 -2.11 -16.75
CA PRO A 277 1.84 -2.68 -16.78
C PRO A 277 1.84 -4.17 -16.37
N PRO A 278 0.65 -4.79 -16.18
CA PRO A 278 0.57 -6.19 -15.80
C PRO A 278 0.95 -7.12 -16.96
N TYR A 279 1.99 -7.94 -16.77
CA TYR A 279 2.39 -9.03 -17.67
C TYR A 279 3.38 -9.98 -16.98
N ALA A 280 3.57 -11.17 -17.55
CA ALA A 280 4.39 -12.21 -16.94
C ALA A 280 5.88 -11.87 -16.89
N VAL A 281 6.55 -12.23 -15.80
CA VAL A 281 7.99 -11.96 -15.58
C VAL A 281 8.89 -12.47 -16.72
N ARG A 282 8.52 -13.61 -17.33
CA ARG A 282 9.24 -14.26 -18.44
C ARG A 282 9.24 -13.47 -19.76
N LEU A 283 8.49 -12.37 -19.83
CA LEU A 283 8.34 -11.53 -21.02
C LEU A 283 9.20 -10.27 -20.88
N ASP A 284 10.46 -10.46 -20.47
CA ASP A 284 11.45 -9.40 -20.31
C ASP A 284 11.03 -8.30 -19.31
N ARG A 285 10.29 -8.69 -18.26
CA ARG A 285 9.92 -7.76 -17.18
C ARG A 285 11.16 -7.39 -16.37
N PRO A 286 11.42 -6.11 -16.09
CA PRO A 286 12.47 -5.71 -15.16
C PRO A 286 12.11 -6.14 -13.73
N LEU A 287 13.05 -6.80 -13.05
CA LEU A 287 12.88 -7.36 -11.71
C LEU A 287 13.79 -6.64 -10.73
N LEU A 288 13.21 -6.12 -9.66
CA LEU A 288 13.98 -5.62 -8.52
C LEU A 288 14.39 -6.77 -7.61
N ARG A 289 15.63 -6.72 -7.11
CA ARG A 289 16.16 -7.67 -6.15
C ARG A 289 16.74 -6.93 -4.94
N PRO A 290 16.55 -7.43 -3.71
CA PRO A 290 17.17 -6.85 -2.53
C PRO A 290 18.69 -6.69 -2.70
N GLY A 291 19.21 -5.49 -2.40
CA GLY A 291 20.63 -5.17 -2.51
C GLY A 291 21.15 -4.92 -3.93
N GLN A 292 20.28 -4.86 -4.93
CA GLN A 292 20.65 -4.47 -6.30
C GLN A 292 20.01 -3.12 -6.65
N GLU A 293 20.81 -2.18 -7.15
CA GLU A 293 20.33 -0.86 -7.57
C GLU A 293 19.61 -0.93 -8.92
N GLU A 294 20.15 -1.69 -9.86
CA GLU A 294 19.60 -1.82 -11.21
C GLU A 294 18.69 -3.05 -11.35
N PRO A 295 17.58 -2.94 -12.10
CA PRO A 295 16.74 -4.09 -12.41
C PRO A 295 17.48 -5.17 -13.19
N VAL A 296 17.09 -6.43 -12.95
CA VAL A 296 17.56 -7.57 -13.73
C VAL A 296 16.42 -8.17 -14.55
N TYR A 297 16.77 -8.95 -15.57
CA TYR A 297 15.79 -9.49 -16.54
C TYR A 297 15.86 -11.01 -16.56
N ASP A 298 14.69 -11.66 -16.56
CA ASP A 298 14.57 -13.07 -16.92
C ASP A 298 14.07 -13.17 -18.37
N SER A 299 15.03 -13.36 -19.28
CA SER A 299 14.82 -13.29 -20.71
C SER A 299 14.83 -14.65 -21.37
N ARG A 300 13.87 -14.87 -22.28
CA ARG A 300 13.92 -16.01 -23.20
C ARG A 300 15.12 -15.88 -24.14
N SER A 301 15.66 -17.00 -24.62
CA SER A 301 16.72 -17.00 -25.64
C SER A 301 16.29 -16.22 -26.89
N GLU A 302 17.19 -15.45 -27.48
CA GLU A 302 16.91 -14.66 -28.70
C GLU A 302 16.35 -15.52 -29.84
N LYS A 303 16.83 -16.76 -30.02
CA LYS A 303 16.29 -17.71 -31.01
C LYS A 303 14.77 -17.93 -30.88
N LYS A 304 14.23 -17.95 -29.66
CA LYS A 304 12.78 -18.09 -29.42
C LYS A 304 12.03 -16.80 -29.78
N LYS A 305 12.59 -15.65 -29.41
CA LYS A 305 12.00 -14.32 -29.73
C LYS A 305 11.98 -14.07 -31.24
N ASP A 306 13.05 -14.46 -31.94
CA ASP A 306 13.13 -14.36 -33.40
C ASP A 306 12.14 -15.29 -34.09
N PHE A 307 11.99 -16.53 -33.60
CA PHE A 307 10.97 -17.44 -34.10
C PHE A 307 9.56 -16.88 -33.90
N ASP A 308 9.23 -16.38 -32.71
CA ASP A 308 7.94 -15.75 -32.46
C ASP A 308 7.72 -14.53 -33.37
N LYS A 309 8.76 -13.72 -33.61
CA LYS A 309 8.69 -12.57 -34.51
C LYS A 309 8.41 -13.00 -35.96
N GLN A 310 8.99 -14.10 -36.42
CA GLN A 310 8.72 -14.65 -37.75
C GLN A 310 7.29 -15.17 -37.88
N VAL A 311 6.74 -15.79 -36.83
CA VAL A 311 5.41 -16.40 -36.84
C VAL A 311 4.30 -15.36 -36.61
N PHE A 312 4.47 -14.45 -35.66
CA PHE A 312 3.41 -13.56 -35.16
C PHE A 312 3.67 -12.07 -35.46
N GLY A 313 4.83 -11.70 -36.02
CA GLY A 313 5.23 -10.30 -36.18
C GLY A 313 5.61 -9.59 -34.87
N ASN A 314 5.61 -10.32 -33.74
CA ASN A 314 5.93 -9.82 -32.40
C ASN A 314 6.95 -10.75 -31.73
N LYS A 315 7.84 -10.20 -30.90
CA LYS A 315 8.83 -10.97 -30.12
C LYS A 315 8.20 -11.87 -29.04
N TYR A 316 6.89 -11.74 -28.82
CA TYR A 316 6.11 -12.54 -27.89
C TYR A 316 4.84 -13.02 -28.58
N PHE A 317 4.47 -14.27 -28.31
CA PHE A 317 3.19 -14.87 -28.70
C PHE A 317 2.12 -14.65 -27.63
#